data_AF-A0A1X2GLI6-F1
#
_entry.id   AF-A0A1X2GLI6-F1
#
_cell.length_a   1.000
_cell.length_b   1.000
_cell.length_c   1.000
_cell.angle_alpha   90.00
_cell.angle_beta   90.00
_cell.angle_gamma   90.00
#
_symmetry.space_group_name_H-M   'P 1'
#
loop_
_entity.id
_entity.type
_entity.pdbx_description
1 polymer ?
#
loop_
_entity_poly.entity_id
_entity_poly.type
_entity_poly.pdbx_seq_one_letter_code
_entity_poly.pdbx_strand_id
1 'polypeptide(L)'
;MCDLSDPKITSTYKAIVDGDPTDWMIMGYNNSRDVISFYEAGNQGLSEFRTKLTEEILFGYVRIEDRFILISYVPDQVSGVRRARTLVHSRSVAGLFQVHHAQLTASSMSDLSDINIRTRLKLGENQVPNRSRPPSLSERKRNSLQAKRRSLQQQDIPSMPSSPGSFVDTFEEAQEEIADEPPMPPPVTPSQLEAQRVAEMKQLEEQQRLAEQQRLAEEKRMEEQKRIEQLQLEERKRAEDQRRIEEQQRLDEQKRAEEQQLADQQQQKRLEEQKRLEEQKRLDEQKRLDEQRAQDQLLLDKTKRQQAEEKQRQLQQQLRDAEKSKGVLVEGVANIQLHTSPFWHRRFFTIRDKHLSLYTDHLSNQPLVIVDLTATVALRWADPEVDTFLSNAFVIINNDDSSYQVYVERQQDASTIFTALQSVIGAK
;
A
#
# COMPACT_ATOMS: atom_id res chain seq x y z
N MET A 1 20.88 7.52 -21.60
CA MET A 1 21.82 7.22 -20.50
C MET A 1 21.88 8.48 -19.66
N CYS A 2 21.69 8.40 -18.35
CA CYS A 2 21.64 9.58 -17.49
C CYS A 2 23.05 9.94 -17.03
N ASP A 3 23.39 11.23 -17.08
CA ASP A 3 24.67 11.75 -16.61
C ASP A 3 24.58 12.15 -15.14
N LEU A 4 25.42 11.51 -14.31
CA LEU A 4 25.55 11.69 -12.86
C LEU A 4 26.97 12.13 -12.48
N SER A 5 27.71 12.72 -13.41
CA SER A 5 29.15 13.02 -13.26
C SER A 5 29.46 14.17 -12.29
N ASP A 6 28.46 14.76 -11.64
CA ASP A 6 28.68 15.86 -10.68
C ASP A 6 29.45 15.35 -9.45
N PRO A 7 30.69 15.83 -9.20
CA PRO A 7 31.51 15.37 -8.09
C PRO A 7 30.88 15.68 -6.73
N LYS A 8 30.00 16.69 -6.63
CA LYS A 8 29.30 17.03 -5.39
C LYS A 8 28.37 15.92 -4.95
N ILE A 9 27.71 15.23 -5.88
CA ILE A 9 26.82 14.11 -5.57
C ILE A 9 27.61 13.00 -4.86
N THR A 10 28.77 12.63 -5.42
CA THR A 10 29.62 11.57 -4.84
C THR A 10 30.22 11.99 -3.51
N SER A 11 30.61 13.26 -3.36
CA SER A 11 31.16 13.79 -2.11
C SER A 11 30.12 13.79 -0.99
N THR A 12 28.91 14.30 -1.25
CA THR A 12 27.83 14.34 -0.26
C THR A 12 27.32 12.92 0.06
N TYR A 13 27.35 12.01 -0.91
CA TYR A 13 26.95 10.62 -0.68
C TYR A 13 27.85 9.94 0.35
N LYS A 14 29.16 10.10 0.21
CA LYS A 14 30.12 9.59 1.19
C LYS A 14 29.88 10.21 2.56
N ALA A 15 29.67 11.52 2.65
CA ALA A 15 29.37 12.19 3.90
C ALA A 15 28.13 11.59 4.61
N ILE A 16 27.02 11.36 3.87
CA ILE A 16 25.80 10.77 4.42
C ILE A 16 26.04 9.32 4.90
N VAL A 17 26.85 8.54 4.16
CA VAL A 17 27.14 7.14 4.49
C VAL A 17 28.13 7.00 5.66
N ASP A 18 29.17 7.82 5.68
CA ASP A 18 30.22 7.83 6.73
C ASP A 18 29.70 8.41 8.05
N GLY A 19 28.53 9.07 8.00
CA GLY A 19 27.79 9.52 9.16
C GLY A 19 28.16 10.91 9.65
N ASP A 20 28.61 11.76 8.74
CA ASP A 20 28.76 13.20 8.93
C ASP A 20 27.43 13.86 9.36
N PRO A 21 27.44 15.14 9.81
CA PRO A 21 26.20 15.84 10.16
C PRO A 21 25.19 15.96 9.00
N THR A 22 25.52 15.57 7.77
CA THR A 22 24.59 15.64 6.64
C THR A 22 23.75 14.38 6.57
N ASP A 23 22.43 14.53 6.64
CA ASP A 23 21.49 13.41 6.64
C ASP A 23 20.78 13.22 5.31
N TRP A 24 20.69 14.25 4.48
CA TRP A 24 19.95 14.17 3.23
C TRP A 24 20.57 15.02 2.13
N MET A 25 20.29 14.64 0.88
CA MET A 25 20.58 15.46 -0.30
C MET A 25 19.41 15.44 -1.29
N ILE A 26 19.30 16.51 -2.08
CA ILE A 26 18.39 16.66 -3.22
C ILE A 26 19.22 16.85 -4.48
N MET A 27 18.80 16.17 -5.54
CA MET A 27 19.34 16.27 -6.89
C MET A 27 18.19 16.45 -7.87
N GLY A 28 18.44 17.14 -8.98
CA GLY A 28 17.42 17.42 -9.97
C GLY A 28 18.02 17.69 -11.34
N TYR A 29 17.17 17.91 -12.33
CA TYR A 29 17.62 18.06 -13.71
C TYR A 29 18.11 19.47 -14.07
N ASN A 30 17.86 20.50 -13.24
CA ASN A 30 18.29 21.89 -13.43
C ASN A 30 18.18 22.38 -14.90
N ASN A 31 16.98 22.28 -15.48
CA ASN A 31 16.66 22.58 -16.89
C ASN A 31 17.37 21.75 -17.97
N SER A 32 18.20 20.78 -17.60
CA SER A 32 18.70 19.73 -18.49
C SER A 32 17.65 18.63 -18.68
N ARG A 33 17.84 17.80 -19.72
CA ARG A 33 16.97 16.65 -19.99
C ARG A 33 17.54 15.33 -19.46
N ASP A 34 18.87 15.22 -19.38
CA ASP A 34 19.58 13.96 -19.13
C ASP A 34 20.69 14.07 -18.09
N VAL A 35 20.98 15.28 -17.59
CA VAL A 35 21.99 15.53 -16.55
C VAL A 35 21.30 15.75 -15.21
N ILE A 36 21.73 15.02 -14.19
CA ILE A 36 21.28 15.20 -12.80
C ILE A 36 22.38 15.95 -12.04
N SER A 37 22.05 17.12 -11.52
CA SER A 37 22.97 17.96 -10.74
C SER A 37 22.56 18.01 -9.28
N PHE A 38 23.53 18.26 -8.41
CA PHE A 38 23.29 18.52 -6.99
C PHE A 38 22.53 19.83 -6.78
N TYR A 39 21.50 19.82 -5.90
CA TYR A 39 20.74 21.01 -5.52
C TYR A 39 21.14 21.47 -4.12
N GLU A 40 20.82 20.66 -3.11
CA GLU A 40 20.97 21.03 -1.70
C GLU A 40 21.19 19.79 -0.84
N ALA A 41 21.79 19.98 0.33
CA ALA A 41 21.94 18.96 1.36
C ALA A 41 21.75 19.60 2.74
N GLY A 42 21.34 18.82 3.72
CA GLY A 42 21.03 19.32 5.05
C GLY A 42 21.16 18.26 6.15
N ASN A 43 20.85 18.68 7.37
CA ASN A 43 21.12 17.95 8.60
C ASN A 43 19.89 17.78 9.52
N GLN A 44 18.71 18.22 9.09
CA GLN A 44 17.47 18.07 9.87
C GLN A 44 16.58 16.95 9.33
N GLY A 45 17.19 15.96 8.67
CA GLY A 45 16.52 14.75 8.17
C GLY A 45 15.36 15.01 7.21
N LEU A 46 14.34 14.13 7.29
CA LEU A 46 13.23 14.08 6.34
C LEU A 46 12.31 15.32 6.38
N SER A 47 12.19 15.98 7.52
CA SER A 47 11.30 17.14 7.69
C SER A 47 11.77 18.33 6.85
N GLU A 48 13.07 18.63 6.91
CA GLU A 48 13.68 19.71 6.12
C GLU A 48 13.75 19.35 4.63
N PHE A 49 14.06 18.09 4.31
CA PHE A 49 13.99 17.57 2.95
C PHE A 49 12.64 17.89 2.30
N ARG A 50 11.52 17.66 3.01
CA ARG A 50 10.18 17.95 2.49
C ARG A 50 9.96 19.44 2.21
N THR A 51 10.40 20.32 3.09
CA THR A 51 10.22 21.77 2.91
C THR A 51 10.98 22.30 1.69
N LYS A 52 12.06 21.63 1.27
CA LYS A 52 12.90 22.02 0.13
C LYS A 52 12.48 21.41 -1.21
N LEU A 53 11.43 20.58 -1.25
CA LEU A 53 10.91 20.02 -2.50
C LEU A 53 10.17 21.09 -3.30
N THR A 54 10.54 21.25 -4.57
CA THR A 54 9.88 22.13 -5.55
C THR A 54 8.93 21.34 -6.44
N GLU A 55 8.10 22.01 -7.25
CA GLU A 55 7.19 21.38 -8.24
C GLU A 55 7.93 20.83 -9.48
N GLU A 56 9.15 20.33 -9.30
CA GLU A 56 9.98 19.71 -10.33
C GLU A 56 10.25 18.24 -10.02
N ILE A 57 10.82 17.53 -10.98
CA ILE A 57 11.27 16.14 -10.75
C ILE A 57 12.57 16.19 -9.96
N LEU A 58 12.56 15.58 -8.79
CA LEU A 58 13.69 15.57 -7.86
C LEU A 58 14.02 14.15 -7.41
N PHE A 59 15.28 13.91 -7.14
CA PHE A 59 15.80 12.70 -6.51
C PHE A 59 16.37 13.05 -5.15
N GLY A 60 15.90 12.37 -4.13
CA GLY A 60 16.36 12.51 -2.76
C GLY A 60 17.10 11.28 -2.29
N TYR A 61 18.19 11.48 -1.56
CA TYR A 61 18.83 10.40 -0.80
C TYR A 61 18.87 10.83 0.66
N VAL A 62 18.24 10.03 1.52
CA VAL A 62 17.97 10.40 2.92
C VAL A 62 18.40 9.26 3.84
N ARG A 63 19.16 9.61 4.87
CA ARG A 63 19.48 8.77 6.03
C ARG A 63 18.43 9.00 7.12
N ILE A 64 17.86 7.91 7.62
CA ILE A 64 16.95 7.91 8.76
C ILE A 64 17.44 6.82 9.70
N GLU A 65 17.88 7.23 10.89
CA GLU A 65 18.58 6.35 11.84
C GLU A 65 19.81 5.72 11.13
N ASP A 66 19.85 4.40 11.03
CA ASP A 66 20.93 3.65 10.36
C ASP A 66 20.53 3.09 8.98
N ARG A 67 19.43 3.59 8.40
CA ARG A 67 18.96 3.14 7.07
C ARG A 67 18.90 4.27 6.06
N PHE A 68 19.09 3.89 4.81
CA PHE A 68 19.15 4.79 3.67
C PHE A 68 17.99 4.53 2.72
N ILE A 69 17.29 5.59 2.34
CA ILE A 69 16.21 5.55 1.35
C ILE A 69 16.52 6.43 0.15
N LEU A 70 16.30 5.89 -1.04
CA LEU A 70 16.30 6.65 -2.28
C LEU A 70 14.86 7.03 -2.64
N ILE A 71 14.61 8.32 -2.78
CA ILE A 71 13.30 8.90 -3.06
C ILE A 71 13.33 9.49 -4.47
N SER A 72 12.40 9.08 -5.32
CA SER A 72 12.14 9.69 -6.62
C SER A 72 10.84 10.47 -6.54
N TYR A 73 10.93 11.81 -6.45
CA TYR A 73 9.78 12.70 -6.37
C TYR A 73 9.35 13.12 -7.78
N VAL A 74 8.12 12.78 -8.16
CA VAL A 74 7.54 13.03 -9.48
C VAL A 74 6.17 13.69 -9.34
N PRO A 75 6.09 15.04 -9.35
CA PRO A 75 4.84 15.74 -9.14
C PRO A 75 3.82 15.44 -10.26
N ASP A 76 2.53 15.47 -9.94
CA ASP A 76 1.50 15.05 -10.90
C ASP A 76 1.33 15.99 -12.10
N GLN A 77 1.82 17.22 -12.01
CA GLN A 77 1.79 18.20 -13.10
C GLN A 77 2.76 17.87 -14.26
N VAL A 78 3.68 16.91 -14.09
CA VAL A 78 4.67 16.57 -15.15
C VAL A 78 4.11 15.60 -16.18
N SER A 79 4.50 15.81 -17.45
CA SER A 79 4.04 14.97 -18.56
C SER A 79 4.43 13.50 -18.39
N GLY A 80 3.59 12.60 -18.90
CA GLY A 80 3.81 11.14 -18.80
C GLY A 80 5.15 10.68 -19.38
N VAL A 81 5.63 11.34 -20.43
CA VAL A 81 6.97 11.07 -21.03
C VAL A 81 8.09 11.40 -20.05
N ARG A 82 8.01 12.54 -19.34
CA ARG A 82 8.99 12.90 -18.32
C ARG A 82 8.95 11.93 -17.15
N ARG A 83 7.75 11.55 -16.67
CA ARG A 83 7.55 10.56 -15.61
C ARG A 83 8.19 9.21 -15.96
N ALA A 84 7.94 8.69 -17.17
CA ALA A 84 8.53 7.44 -17.64
C ALA A 84 10.06 7.51 -17.69
N ARG A 85 10.62 8.63 -18.16
CA ARG A 85 12.06 8.86 -18.18
C ARG A 85 12.67 8.89 -16.77
N THR A 86 12.03 9.56 -15.82
CA THR A 86 12.48 9.60 -14.42
C THR A 86 12.58 8.21 -13.82
N LEU A 87 11.63 7.32 -14.11
CA LEU A 87 11.66 5.93 -13.63
C LEU A 87 12.79 5.11 -14.25
N VAL A 88 13.24 5.45 -15.46
CA VAL A 88 14.43 4.83 -16.06
C VAL A 88 15.69 5.40 -15.42
N HIS A 89 15.73 6.72 -15.21
CA HIS A 89 16.87 7.40 -14.61
C HIS A 89 17.02 7.04 -13.12
N SER A 90 15.94 6.79 -12.38
CA SER A 90 15.99 6.36 -10.98
C SER A 90 16.77 5.06 -10.79
N ARG A 91 16.74 4.15 -11.78
CA ARG A 91 17.55 2.93 -11.78
C ARG A 91 19.04 3.22 -11.94
N SER A 92 19.39 4.22 -12.76
CA SER A 92 20.79 4.65 -12.93
C SER A 92 21.30 5.32 -11.65
N VAL A 93 20.47 6.15 -11.02
CA VAL A 93 20.73 6.80 -9.73
C VAL A 93 20.92 5.75 -8.63
N ALA A 94 20.03 4.75 -8.56
CA ALA A 94 20.16 3.63 -7.63
C ALA A 94 21.42 2.79 -7.85
N GLY A 95 21.87 2.65 -9.10
CA GLY A 95 23.12 1.97 -9.44
C GLY A 95 24.36 2.68 -8.89
N LEU A 96 24.32 4.02 -8.80
CA LEU A 96 25.39 4.83 -8.21
C LEU A 96 25.38 4.75 -6.67
N PHE A 97 24.19 4.77 -6.07
CA PHE A 97 24.02 4.67 -4.61
C PHE A 97 23.84 3.22 -4.15
N GLN A 98 24.91 2.42 -4.16
CA GLN A 98 24.80 0.98 -3.88
C GLN A 98 24.31 0.66 -2.47
N VAL A 99 24.57 1.53 -1.48
CA VAL A 99 24.10 1.36 -0.10
C VAL A 99 22.70 1.97 0.06
N HIS A 100 21.65 1.28 -0.38
CA HIS A 100 20.28 1.71 -0.12
C HIS A 100 19.41 0.54 0.35
N HIS A 101 18.57 0.80 1.34
CA HIS A 101 17.70 -0.21 1.96
C HIS A 101 16.31 -0.24 1.33
N ALA A 102 15.86 0.89 0.79
CA ALA A 102 14.57 1.01 0.12
C ALA A 102 14.62 2.06 -1.01
N GLN A 103 13.74 1.89 -1.98
CA GLN A 103 13.45 2.87 -3.03
C GLN A 103 11.97 3.24 -2.96
N LEU A 104 11.69 4.54 -3.03
CA LEU A 104 10.34 5.08 -3.01
C LEU A 104 10.13 6.01 -4.20
N THR A 105 9.05 5.82 -4.93
CA THR A 105 8.55 6.82 -5.88
C THR A 105 7.37 7.52 -5.24
N ALA A 106 7.45 8.84 -5.10
CA ALA A 106 6.44 9.67 -4.46
C ALA A 106 5.93 10.70 -5.46
N SER A 107 4.61 10.92 -5.48
CA SER A 107 3.98 11.94 -6.34
C SER A 107 3.47 13.13 -5.53
N SER A 108 3.20 12.91 -4.24
CA SER A 108 2.67 13.92 -3.33
C SER A 108 3.45 13.95 -2.01
N MET A 109 3.38 15.09 -1.31
CA MET A 109 3.95 15.27 0.03
C MET A 109 3.41 14.25 1.04
N SER A 110 2.18 13.76 0.83
CA SER A 110 1.57 12.70 1.66
C SER A 110 2.32 11.37 1.57
N ASP A 111 2.88 11.03 0.40
CA ASP A 111 3.64 9.81 0.20
C ASP A 111 4.95 9.82 0.99
N LEU A 112 5.51 11.02 1.18
CA LEU A 112 6.75 11.24 1.90
C LEU A 112 6.59 11.25 3.41
N SER A 113 5.39 11.04 3.95
CA SER A 113 5.12 11.04 5.40
C SER A 113 6.06 10.10 6.19
N ASP A 114 6.32 10.44 7.45
CA ASP A 114 7.33 9.75 8.27
C ASP A 114 6.92 8.29 8.50
N ILE A 115 5.61 8.08 8.66
CA ILE A 115 4.98 6.77 8.78
C ILE A 115 5.21 5.91 7.53
N ASN A 116 5.01 6.48 6.33
CA ASN A 116 5.20 5.74 5.08
C ASN A 116 6.67 5.36 4.88
N ILE A 117 7.59 6.28 5.17
CA ILE A 117 9.02 6.03 5.00
C ILE A 117 9.52 5.01 6.03
N ARG A 118 9.09 5.09 7.30
CA ARG A 118 9.43 4.08 8.33
C ARG A 118 8.88 2.70 8.00
N THR A 119 7.63 2.63 7.50
CA THR A 119 7.01 1.38 7.04
C THR A 119 7.80 0.77 5.89
N ARG A 120 8.23 1.58 4.91
CA ARG A 120 9.03 1.14 3.76
C ARG A 120 10.44 0.72 4.17
N LEU A 121 11.02 1.42 5.13
CA LEU A 121 12.32 1.10 5.69
C LEU A 121 12.26 -0.02 6.72
N LYS A 122 11.09 -0.58 7.06
CA LYS A 122 10.92 -1.59 8.13
C LYS A 122 11.61 -1.19 9.44
N LEU A 123 11.61 0.12 9.75
CA LEU A 123 12.10 0.65 11.01
C LEU A 123 10.93 0.58 12.00
N GLY A 124 11.06 -0.25 13.04
CA GLY A 124 9.99 -0.51 14.00
C GLY A 124 9.19 -1.79 13.78
N GLU A 125 9.69 -2.77 13.02
CA GLU A 125 9.09 -4.13 12.93
C GLU A 125 9.35 -4.94 14.22
N ASN A 126 8.79 -4.43 15.32
CA ASN A 126 8.45 -5.13 16.54
C ASN A 126 7.02 -4.70 16.89
N GLN A 127 6.05 -5.06 16.04
CA GLN A 127 4.66 -5.32 16.44
C GLN A 127 3.82 -5.89 15.29
N VAL A 128 3.39 -7.13 15.53
CA VAL A 128 2.29 -7.93 14.96
C VAL A 128 2.43 -8.47 13.53
N PRO A 129 2.62 -9.80 13.35
CA PRO A 129 2.34 -10.45 12.08
C PRO A 129 0.82 -10.53 11.91
N ASN A 130 0.21 -9.55 11.24
CA ASN A 130 -1.19 -9.69 10.81
C ASN A 130 -1.27 -9.91 9.30
N ARG A 131 -0.90 -11.13 8.90
CA ARG A 131 -1.53 -11.78 7.76
C ARG A 131 -1.63 -13.28 8.01
N SER A 132 -2.44 -13.65 8.99
CA SER A 132 -2.90 -15.03 9.14
C SER A 132 -4.08 -15.28 8.21
N ARG A 133 -3.84 -16.18 7.26
CA ARG A 133 -4.82 -17.02 6.54
C ARG A 133 -5.95 -17.47 7.49
N PRO A 134 -7.22 -17.53 7.06
CA PRO A 134 -8.32 -17.87 7.96
C PRO A 134 -8.12 -19.29 8.52
N PRO A 135 -8.19 -19.50 9.86
CA PRO A 135 -8.01 -20.82 10.42
C PRO A 135 -9.26 -21.67 10.16
N SER A 136 -9.02 -22.90 9.72
CA SER A 136 -10.02 -23.94 9.56
C SER A 136 -10.68 -24.30 10.90
N LEU A 137 -11.95 -24.71 10.84
CA LEU A 137 -12.88 -25.01 11.94
C LEU A 137 -12.48 -26.18 12.88
N SER A 138 -11.22 -26.59 12.92
CA SER A 138 -10.74 -27.79 13.62
C SER A 138 -9.84 -27.53 14.82
N GLU A 139 -9.46 -26.28 15.13
CA GLU A 139 -8.62 -25.96 16.31
C GLU A 139 -9.37 -25.31 17.49
N ARG A 140 -10.66 -25.02 17.34
CA ARG A 140 -11.48 -24.42 18.42
C ARG A 140 -11.80 -25.39 19.56
N LYS A 141 -11.39 -26.66 19.48
CA LYS A 141 -11.83 -27.74 20.39
C LYS A 141 -10.77 -28.21 21.39
N ARG A 142 -9.62 -27.55 21.53
CA ARG A 142 -8.60 -27.92 22.53
C ARG A 142 -8.43 -26.97 23.72
N ASN A 143 -8.94 -25.73 23.64
CA ASN A 143 -8.83 -24.77 24.75
C ASN A 143 -10.07 -24.69 25.67
N SER A 144 -11.07 -25.56 25.51
CA SER A 144 -12.27 -25.57 26.37
C SER A 144 -12.29 -26.68 27.43
N LEU A 145 -11.19 -27.41 27.66
CA LEU A 145 -11.13 -28.51 28.64
C LEU A 145 -10.18 -28.29 29.84
N GLN A 146 -9.55 -27.12 29.97
CA GLN A 146 -8.76 -26.78 31.17
C GLN A 146 -9.39 -25.73 32.10
N ALA A 147 -10.52 -25.13 31.72
CA ALA A 147 -11.23 -24.14 32.55
C ALA A 147 -12.53 -24.68 33.17
N LYS A 148 -12.70 -26.00 33.29
CA LYS A 148 -13.89 -26.63 33.90
C LYS A 148 -13.53 -27.76 34.87
N ARG A 149 -12.57 -27.49 35.76
CA ARG A 149 -12.32 -28.29 36.97
C ARG A 149 -11.86 -27.37 38.09
N ARG A 150 -12.77 -26.54 38.60
CA ARG A 150 -12.78 -25.97 39.96
C ARG A 150 -13.90 -24.95 40.07
N SER A 151 -15.11 -25.43 40.34
CA SER A 151 -16.11 -24.73 41.16
C SER A 151 -17.45 -25.45 40.99
N LEU A 152 -17.84 -26.20 42.03
CA LEU A 152 -19.22 -26.39 42.50
C LEU A 152 -19.23 -27.54 43.51
N GLN A 153 -19.03 -27.20 44.78
CA GLN A 153 -19.78 -27.82 45.86
C GLN A 153 -19.92 -26.84 47.04
N GLN A 154 -21.18 -26.54 47.36
CA GLN A 154 -21.77 -25.97 48.59
C GLN A 154 -21.30 -24.58 49.06
N GLN A 155 -22.18 -23.57 49.05
CA GLN A 155 -23.33 -23.26 49.93
C GLN A 155 -22.93 -22.67 51.30
N ASP A 156 -23.30 -21.39 51.43
CA ASP A 156 -23.97 -20.71 52.54
C ASP A 156 -23.21 -20.16 53.78
N ILE A 157 -23.41 -18.82 53.93
CA ILE A 157 -23.41 -17.88 55.08
C ILE A 157 -22.07 -17.40 55.74
N PRO A 158 -22.03 -16.19 56.37
CA PRO A 158 -21.03 -15.15 56.11
C PRO A 158 -20.06 -14.90 57.29
N SER A 159 -18.97 -14.16 57.04
CA SER A 159 -17.97 -13.72 58.02
C SER A 159 -18.25 -12.27 58.46
N MET A 160 -18.07 -11.85 59.72
CA MET A 160 -16.80 -11.50 60.43
C MET A 160 -17.16 -10.78 61.77
N PRO A 161 -16.25 -10.42 62.71
CA PRO A 161 -14.86 -10.87 62.97
C PRO A 161 -14.48 -11.10 64.48
N SER A 162 -13.27 -11.68 64.70
CA SER A 162 -12.26 -11.46 65.79
C SER A 162 -12.63 -11.74 67.26
N SER A 163 -11.83 -12.31 68.16
CA SER A 163 -10.49 -12.93 68.27
C SER A 163 -10.46 -13.60 69.69
N PRO A 164 -9.31 -13.93 70.30
CA PRO A 164 -8.54 -15.16 70.17
C PRO A 164 -8.65 -16.07 71.42
N GLY A 165 -8.38 -17.36 71.25
CA GLY A 165 -8.20 -18.29 72.36
C GLY A 165 -7.34 -19.49 71.97
N SER A 166 -6.12 -19.54 72.51
CA SER A 166 -5.38 -20.78 72.80
C SER A 166 -4.45 -20.47 73.97
N PHE A 167 -4.78 -20.91 75.18
CA PHE A 167 -4.46 -22.22 75.77
C PHE A 167 -3.00 -22.33 76.20
N VAL A 168 -2.79 -22.25 77.51
CA VAL A 168 -1.79 -23.06 78.21
C VAL A 168 -2.43 -23.58 79.49
N ASP A 169 -2.32 -24.90 79.58
CA ASP A 169 -2.71 -25.84 80.60
C ASP A 169 -1.72 -25.78 81.76
N THR A 170 -2.17 -25.68 83.01
CA THR A 170 -1.41 -26.11 84.20
C THR A 170 -2.35 -26.35 85.38
N PHE A 171 -2.77 -27.62 85.49
CA PHE A 171 -2.90 -28.46 86.69
C PHE A 171 -2.65 -27.82 88.07
N GLU A 172 -3.59 -27.96 89.01
CA GLU A 172 -3.34 -28.63 90.31
C GLU A 172 -4.64 -29.06 91.01
N GLU A 173 -4.56 -30.22 91.64
CA GLU A 173 -5.60 -31.10 92.15
C GLU A 173 -5.54 -31.18 93.68
N ALA A 174 -6.69 -31.29 94.35
CA ALA A 174 -6.96 -32.05 95.60
C ALA A 174 -8.25 -31.50 96.23
N GLN A 175 -9.40 -32.15 96.05
CA GLN A 175 -9.92 -33.32 96.81
C GLN A 175 -10.55 -32.94 98.16
N GLU A 176 -11.86 -33.17 98.22
CA GLU A 176 -12.71 -33.20 99.42
C GLU A 176 -12.49 -34.48 100.23
N GLU A 177 -12.73 -34.42 101.54
CA GLU A 177 -13.07 -35.60 102.35
C GLU A 177 -14.12 -35.23 103.44
N ILE A 178 -14.83 -36.25 103.92
CA ILE A 178 -16.23 -36.27 104.40
C ILE A 178 -16.34 -36.55 105.92
N ALA A 179 -17.47 -36.13 106.54
CA ALA A 179 -18.14 -36.60 107.78
C ALA A 179 -17.58 -36.11 109.15
N ASP A 180 -18.30 -35.92 110.26
CA ASP A 180 -19.60 -36.43 110.78
C ASP A 180 -20.15 -35.52 111.95
N GLU A 181 -21.35 -35.84 112.47
CA GLU A 181 -22.33 -35.17 113.41
C GLU A 181 -21.95 -34.71 114.88
N PRO A 182 -22.86 -34.09 115.72
CA PRO A 182 -22.64 -33.04 116.77
C PRO A 182 -22.67 -33.56 118.26
N PRO A 183 -22.52 -32.77 119.39
CA PRO A 183 -23.56 -31.85 119.98
C PRO A 183 -23.14 -30.67 120.96
N MET A 184 -23.99 -29.63 121.09
CA MET A 184 -24.45 -28.83 122.29
C MET A 184 -23.54 -27.95 123.22
N PRO A 185 -24.11 -26.94 123.96
CA PRO A 185 -23.64 -25.53 124.11
C PRO A 185 -23.09 -25.12 125.52
N PRO A 186 -22.70 -23.83 125.76
CA PRO A 186 -23.55 -22.90 126.56
C PRO A 186 -23.29 -21.38 126.29
N PRO A 187 -23.78 -20.45 127.13
CA PRO A 187 -25.13 -19.90 127.19
C PRO A 187 -25.25 -18.54 126.48
N VAL A 188 -26.47 -18.26 126.04
CA VAL A 188 -26.89 -17.01 125.41
C VAL A 188 -26.96 -15.89 126.45
N THR A 189 -26.36 -14.73 126.14
CA THR A 189 -26.69 -13.45 126.74
C THR A 189 -27.56 -12.64 125.77
N PRO A 190 -28.61 -11.93 126.25
CA PRO A 190 -29.67 -11.40 125.40
C PRO A 190 -29.28 -10.07 124.71
N SER A 191 -28.52 -10.13 123.61
CA SER A 191 -28.27 -8.94 122.77
C SER A 191 -27.86 -9.21 121.31
N GLN A 192 -28.15 -10.39 120.72
CA GLN A 192 -27.69 -10.75 119.36
C GLN A 192 -28.77 -11.12 118.33
N LEU A 193 -30.06 -11.18 118.72
CA LEU A 193 -31.16 -11.51 117.79
C LEU A 193 -31.44 -10.40 116.75
N GLU A 194 -31.07 -9.16 117.07
CA GLU A 194 -31.25 -8.03 116.16
C GLU A 194 -30.12 -7.97 115.12
N ALA A 195 -28.88 -8.29 115.50
CA ALA A 195 -27.73 -8.24 114.59
C ALA A 195 -27.76 -9.33 113.50
N GLN A 196 -28.22 -10.55 113.82
CA GLN A 196 -28.36 -11.64 112.84
C GLN A 196 -29.54 -11.42 111.88
N ARG A 197 -30.70 -10.95 112.38
CA ARG A 197 -31.83 -10.59 111.53
C ARG A 197 -31.52 -9.43 110.59
N VAL A 198 -30.70 -8.48 111.03
CA VAL A 198 -30.23 -7.37 110.19
C VAL A 198 -29.23 -7.87 109.14
N ALA A 199 -28.33 -8.80 109.47
CA ALA A 199 -27.39 -9.38 108.50
C ALA A 199 -28.09 -10.26 107.45
N GLU A 200 -29.05 -11.08 107.88
CA GLU A 200 -29.84 -11.95 107.00
C GLU A 200 -30.78 -11.14 106.09
N MET A 201 -31.42 -10.09 106.60
CA MET A 201 -32.16 -9.15 105.75
C MET A 201 -31.26 -8.47 104.73
N LYS A 202 -30.03 -8.10 105.10
CA LYS A 202 -29.08 -7.43 104.21
C LYS A 202 -28.57 -8.36 103.10
N GLN A 203 -28.33 -9.64 103.41
CA GLN A 203 -27.96 -10.66 102.42
C GLN A 203 -29.12 -10.98 101.47
N LEU A 204 -30.35 -11.06 101.98
CA LEU A 204 -31.53 -11.26 101.14
C LEU A 204 -31.76 -10.07 100.21
N GLU A 205 -31.58 -8.84 100.71
CA GLU A 205 -31.65 -7.62 99.89
C GLU A 205 -30.56 -7.59 98.81
N GLU A 206 -29.35 -8.03 99.14
CA GLU A 206 -28.23 -8.13 98.19
C GLU A 206 -28.48 -9.21 97.12
N GLN A 207 -29.01 -10.38 97.51
CA GLN A 207 -29.42 -11.44 96.57
C GLN A 207 -30.56 -10.97 95.65
N GLN A 208 -31.54 -10.24 96.18
CA GLN A 208 -32.62 -9.66 95.38
C GLN A 208 -32.09 -8.64 94.38
N ARG A 209 -31.17 -7.75 94.78
CA ARG A 209 -30.52 -6.80 93.87
C ARG A 209 -29.71 -7.50 92.77
N LEU A 210 -29.02 -8.59 93.11
CA LEU A 210 -28.24 -9.36 92.14
C LEU A 210 -29.15 -10.08 91.14
N ALA A 211 -30.26 -10.67 91.61
CA ALA A 211 -31.27 -11.29 90.74
C ALA A 211 -31.97 -10.26 89.84
N GLU A 212 -32.26 -9.06 90.36
CA GLU A 212 -32.83 -7.95 89.59
C GLU A 212 -31.84 -7.42 88.54
N GLN A 213 -30.54 -7.29 88.88
CA GLN A 213 -29.50 -6.97 87.91
C GLN A 213 -29.35 -8.03 86.81
N GLN A 214 -29.43 -9.32 87.16
CA GLN A 214 -29.37 -10.42 86.20
C GLN A 214 -30.55 -10.40 85.23
N ARG A 215 -31.78 -10.20 85.73
CA ARG A 215 -32.97 -10.06 84.88
C ARG A 215 -32.87 -8.85 83.94
N LEU A 216 -32.41 -7.72 84.45
CA LEU A 216 -32.20 -6.52 83.64
C LEU A 216 -31.11 -6.73 82.57
N ALA A 217 -30.07 -7.51 82.88
CA ALA A 217 -29.02 -7.86 81.93
C ALA A 217 -29.50 -8.86 80.87
N GLU A 218 -30.34 -9.82 81.24
CA GLU A 218 -30.94 -10.78 80.32
C GLU A 218 -31.97 -10.12 79.39
N GLU A 219 -32.79 -9.22 79.91
CA GLU A 219 -33.72 -8.40 79.12
C GLU A 219 -32.98 -7.54 78.10
N LYS A 220 -31.89 -6.88 78.50
CA LYS A 220 -31.03 -6.11 77.58
C LYS A 220 -30.38 -6.98 76.50
N ARG A 221 -29.91 -8.19 76.85
CA ARG A 221 -29.35 -9.14 75.87
C ARG A 221 -30.40 -9.59 74.86
N MET A 222 -31.63 -9.87 75.31
CA MET A 222 -32.72 -10.26 74.42
C MET A 222 -33.17 -9.12 73.50
N GLU A 223 -33.19 -7.89 73.99
CA GLU A 223 -33.45 -6.70 73.15
C GLU A 223 -32.33 -6.45 72.13
N GLU A 224 -31.07 -6.60 72.54
CA GLU A 224 -29.91 -6.47 71.65
C GLU A 224 -29.92 -7.55 70.57
N GLN A 225 -30.23 -8.79 70.94
CA GLN A 225 -30.32 -9.93 70.02
C GLN A 225 -31.46 -9.74 69.00
N LYS A 226 -32.63 -9.23 69.44
CA LYS A 226 -33.74 -8.87 68.55
C LYS A 226 -33.38 -7.73 67.59
N ARG A 227 -32.62 -6.72 68.05
CA ARG A 227 -32.14 -5.63 67.18
C ARG A 227 -31.16 -6.15 66.12
N ILE A 228 -30.24 -7.03 66.50
CA ILE A 228 -29.30 -7.64 65.57
C ILE A 228 -30.04 -8.50 64.54
N GLU A 229 -31.02 -9.30 64.96
CA GLU A 229 -31.83 -10.12 64.05
C GLU A 229 -32.65 -9.27 63.08
N GLN A 230 -33.25 -8.16 63.55
CA GLN A 230 -33.97 -7.22 62.68
C GLN A 230 -33.04 -6.56 61.66
N LEU A 231 -31.85 -6.11 62.07
CA LEU A 231 -30.85 -5.53 61.17
C LEU A 231 -30.40 -6.55 60.12
N GLN A 232 -30.14 -7.80 60.52
CA GLN A 232 -29.77 -8.87 59.60
C GLN A 232 -30.89 -9.21 58.60
N LEU A 233 -32.15 -9.17 59.02
CA LEU A 233 -33.29 -9.40 58.13
C LEU A 233 -33.46 -8.26 57.11
N GLU A 234 -33.32 -7.01 57.54
CA GLU A 234 -33.34 -5.86 56.63
C GLU A 234 -32.17 -5.89 55.64
N GLU A 235 -30.97 -6.23 56.10
CA GLU A 235 -29.79 -6.35 55.24
C GLU A 235 -29.96 -7.46 54.19
N ARG A 236 -30.53 -8.62 54.58
CA ARG A 236 -30.86 -9.69 53.64
C ARG A 236 -31.89 -9.27 52.60
N LYS A 237 -32.94 -8.53 52.98
CA LYS A 237 -33.94 -8.02 52.03
C LYS A 237 -33.34 -7.02 51.05
N ARG A 238 -32.52 -6.08 51.53
CA ARG A 238 -31.80 -5.14 50.66
C ARG A 238 -30.86 -5.86 49.70
N ALA A 239 -30.17 -6.89 50.17
CA ALA A 239 -29.30 -7.71 49.33
C ALA A 239 -30.08 -8.51 48.27
N GLU A 240 -31.27 -9.02 48.60
CA GLU A 240 -32.13 -9.72 47.64
C GLU A 240 -32.71 -8.76 46.59
N ASP A 241 -33.18 -7.58 47.00
CA ASP A 241 -33.67 -6.55 46.08
C ASP A 241 -32.55 -6.05 45.16
N GLN A 242 -31.34 -5.87 45.70
CA GLN A 242 -30.16 -5.50 44.91
C GLN A 242 -29.83 -6.58 43.87
N ARG A 243 -29.88 -7.86 44.24
CA ARG A 243 -29.67 -8.98 43.30
C ARG A 243 -30.74 -9.03 42.22
N ARG A 244 -32.01 -8.76 42.54
CA ARG A 244 -33.10 -8.69 41.56
C ARG A 244 -32.90 -7.54 40.57
N ILE A 245 -32.48 -6.38 41.04
CA ILE A 245 -32.17 -5.23 40.17
C ILE A 245 -31.00 -5.56 39.26
N GLU A 246 -29.92 -6.14 39.79
CA GLU A 246 -28.76 -6.55 39.00
C GLU A 246 -29.11 -7.63 37.96
N GLU A 247 -29.93 -8.61 38.31
CA GLU A 247 -30.41 -9.64 37.38
C GLU A 247 -31.29 -9.05 36.28
N GLN A 248 -32.20 -8.14 36.64
CA GLN A 248 -33.04 -7.43 35.67
C GLN A 248 -32.19 -6.55 34.73
N GLN A 249 -31.18 -5.85 35.26
CA GLN A 249 -30.24 -5.06 34.46
C GLN A 249 -29.45 -5.94 33.49
N ARG A 250 -28.98 -7.11 33.91
CA ARG A 250 -28.27 -8.06 33.03
C ARG A 250 -29.17 -8.59 31.92
N LEU A 251 -30.43 -8.90 32.21
CA LEU A 251 -31.40 -9.34 31.22
C LEU A 251 -31.71 -8.24 30.20
N ASP A 252 -31.90 -7.01 30.67
CA ASP A 252 -32.15 -5.86 29.79
C ASP A 252 -30.92 -5.50 28.96
N GLU A 253 -29.72 -5.60 29.54
CA GLU A 253 -28.45 -5.42 28.82
C GLU A 253 -28.25 -6.51 27.76
N GLN A 254 -28.55 -7.77 28.09
CA GLN A 254 -28.50 -8.87 27.13
C GLN A 254 -29.49 -8.67 25.97
N LYS A 255 -30.73 -8.25 26.27
CA LYS A 255 -31.73 -7.95 25.23
C LYS A 255 -31.29 -6.81 24.33
N ARG A 256 -30.72 -5.73 24.87
CA ARG A 256 -30.17 -4.62 24.07
C ARG A 256 -29.01 -5.08 23.21
N ALA A 257 -28.12 -5.92 23.74
CA ALA A 257 -26.99 -6.46 22.99
C ALA A 257 -27.46 -7.36 21.84
N GLU A 258 -28.45 -8.22 22.07
CA GLU A 258 -29.06 -9.08 21.04
C GLU A 258 -29.79 -8.25 19.96
N GLU A 259 -30.55 -7.23 20.36
CA GLU A 259 -31.21 -6.30 19.43
C GLU A 259 -30.20 -5.52 18.58
N GLN A 260 -29.11 -5.04 19.20
CA GLN A 260 -28.03 -4.35 18.50
C GLN A 260 -27.30 -5.26 17.51
N GLN A 261 -27.00 -6.51 17.90
CA GLN A 261 -26.41 -7.49 16.99
C GLN A 261 -27.32 -7.82 15.81
N LEU A 262 -28.63 -7.90 16.02
CA LEU A 262 -29.58 -8.13 14.95
C LEU A 262 -29.66 -6.92 14.00
N ALA A 263 -29.67 -5.70 14.55
CA ALA A 263 -29.64 -4.46 13.77
C ALA A 263 -28.36 -4.37 12.91
N ASP A 264 -27.20 -4.66 13.50
CA ASP A 264 -25.91 -4.67 12.81
C ASP A 264 -25.88 -5.73 11.71
N GLN A 265 -26.39 -6.94 11.96
CA GLN A 265 -26.51 -7.98 10.94
C GLN A 265 -27.44 -7.57 9.79
N GLN A 266 -28.57 -6.93 10.09
CA GLN A 266 -29.48 -6.42 9.05
C GLN A 266 -28.84 -5.28 8.25
N GLN A 267 -28.09 -4.38 8.90
CA GLN A 267 -27.33 -3.34 8.21
C GLN A 267 -26.24 -3.95 7.32
N GLN A 268 -25.47 -4.92 7.80
CA GLN A 268 -24.45 -5.61 7.01
C GLN A 268 -25.05 -6.29 5.78
N LYS A 269 -26.19 -7.00 5.93
CA LYS A 269 -26.87 -7.63 4.78
C LYS A 269 -27.32 -6.60 3.74
N ARG A 270 -27.89 -5.46 4.17
CA ARG A 270 -28.29 -4.38 3.26
C ARG A 270 -27.09 -3.77 2.53
N LEU A 271 -25.98 -3.56 3.23
CA LEU A 271 -24.75 -3.04 2.63
C LEU A 271 -24.13 -4.05 1.64
N GLU A 272 -24.16 -5.34 1.97
CA GLU A 272 -23.65 -6.38 1.06
C GLU A 272 -24.53 -6.48 -0.19
N GLU A 273 -25.86 -6.43 -0.05
CA GLU A 273 -26.79 -6.43 -1.17
C GLU A 273 -26.61 -5.18 -2.06
N GLN A 274 -26.45 -3.99 -1.46
CA GLN A 274 -26.13 -2.77 -2.21
C GLN A 274 -24.81 -2.90 -2.97
N LYS A 275 -23.76 -3.43 -2.34
CA LYS A 275 -22.46 -3.65 -3.00
C LYS A 275 -22.58 -4.63 -4.18
N ARG A 276 -23.32 -5.73 -4.01
CA ARG A 276 -23.57 -6.69 -5.10
C ARG A 276 -24.34 -6.04 -6.26
N LEU A 277 -25.32 -5.21 -5.94
CA LEU A 277 -26.11 -4.51 -6.97
C LEU A 277 -25.27 -3.45 -7.70
N GLU A 278 -24.39 -2.74 -6.98
CA GLU A 278 -23.45 -1.79 -7.58
C GLU A 278 -22.40 -2.51 -8.44
N GLU A 279 -21.86 -3.64 -7.97
CA GLU A 279 -20.93 -4.48 -8.73
C GLU A 279 -21.58 -5.02 -10.01
N GLN A 280 -22.83 -5.49 -9.92
CA GLN A 280 -23.59 -5.93 -11.09
C GLN A 280 -23.82 -4.79 -12.09
N LYS A 281 -24.19 -3.59 -11.62
CA LYS A 281 -24.31 -2.40 -12.48
C LYS A 281 -23.00 -2.04 -13.15
N ARG A 282 -21.88 -2.09 -12.43
CA ARG A 282 -20.54 -1.82 -12.99
C ARG A 282 -20.17 -2.86 -14.05
N LEU A 283 -20.47 -4.13 -13.82
CA LEU A 283 -20.24 -5.19 -14.81
C LEU A 283 -21.09 -5.00 -16.07
N ASP A 284 -22.37 -4.64 -15.92
CA ASP A 284 -23.25 -4.40 -17.06
C ASP A 284 -22.85 -3.12 -17.83
N GLU A 285 -22.42 -2.06 -17.13
CA GLU A 285 -21.87 -0.85 -17.74
C GLU A 285 -20.57 -1.15 -18.49
N GLN A 286 -19.67 -1.93 -17.90
CA GLN A 286 -18.43 -2.34 -18.54
C GLN A 286 -18.68 -3.17 -19.80
N LYS A 287 -19.63 -4.12 -19.76
CA LYS A 287 -20.03 -4.89 -20.95
C LYS A 287 -20.56 -4.00 -22.06
N ARG A 288 -21.38 -2.99 -21.73
CA ARG A 288 -21.89 -2.02 -22.72
C ARG A 288 -20.77 -1.21 -23.36
N LEU A 289 -19.80 -0.76 -22.56
CA LEU A 289 -18.63 -0.04 -23.07
C LEU A 289 -17.77 -0.90 -23.98
N ASP A 290 -17.55 -2.16 -23.61
CA ASP A 290 -16.77 -3.10 -24.43
C ASP A 290 -17.51 -3.46 -25.73
N GLU A 291 -18.83 -3.62 -25.69
CA GLU A 291 -19.66 -3.81 -26.89
C GLU A 291 -19.62 -2.59 -27.81
N GLN A 292 -19.71 -1.38 -27.26
CA GLN A 292 -19.60 -0.14 -28.03
C GLN A 292 -18.22 0.00 -28.69
N ARG A 293 -17.13 -0.29 -27.95
CA ARG A 293 -15.77 -0.29 -28.50
C ARG A 293 -15.60 -1.31 -29.62
N ALA A 294 -16.19 -2.50 -29.48
CA ALA A 294 -16.16 -3.51 -30.53
C ALA A 294 -16.91 -3.05 -31.79
N GLN A 295 -18.06 -2.38 -31.63
CA GLN A 295 -18.81 -1.79 -32.75
C GLN A 295 -18.03 -0.68 -33.45
N ASP A 296 -17.44 0.25 -32.68
CA ASP A 296 -16.61 1.34 -33.21
C ASP A 296 -15.38 0.79 -33.96
N GLN A 297 -14.73 -0.24 -33.41
CA GLN A 297 -13.59 -0.89 -34.05
C GLN A 297 -13.98 -1.58 -35.36
N LEU A 298 -15.16 -2.21 -35.41
CA LEU A 298 -15.68 -2.84 -36.64
C LEU A 298 -16.04 -1.80 -37.71
N LEU A 299 -16.59 -0.66 -37.33
CA LEU A 299 -16.83 0.47 -38.24
C LEU A 299 -15.51 1.06 -38.76
N LEU A 300 -14.50 1.17 -37.91
CA LEU A 300 -13.17 1.62 -38.32
C LEU A 300 -12.50 0.63 -39.28
N ASP A 301 -12.63 -0.68 -39.06
CA ASP A 301 -12.08 -1.68 -39.99
C ASP A 301 -12.80 -1.65 -41.34
N LYS A 302 -14.13 -1.54 -41.33
CA LYS A 302 -14.93 -1.39 -42.55
C LYS A 302 -14.53 -0.16 -43.35
N THR A 303 -14.37 1.00 -42.71
CA THR A 303 -13.96 2.24 -43.38
C THR A 303 -12.53 2.14 -43.93
N LYS A 304 -11.59 1.54 -43.18
CA LYS A 304 -10.22 1.29 -43.67
C LYS A 304 -10.19 0.37 -44.88
N ARG A 305 -10.98 -0.71 -44.88
CA ARG A 305 -11.14 -1.60 -46.05
C ARG A 305 -11.68 -0.86 -47.27
N GLN A 306 -12.74 -0.07 -47.09
CA GLN A 306 -13.30 0.75 -48.19
C GLN A 306 -12.26 1.71 -48.76
N GLN A 307 -11.49 2.41 -47.90
CA GLN A 307 -10.41 3.28 -48.35
C GLN A 307 -9.28 2.53 -49.06
N ALA A 308 -8.92 1.33 -48.60
CA ALA A 308 -7.91 0.50 -49.23
C ALA A 308 -8.36 0.02 -50.62
N GLU A 309 -9.60 -0.43 -50.75
CA GLU A 309 -10.21 -0.83 -52.02
C GLU A 309 -10.30 0.35 -53.00
N GLU A 310 -10.69 1.53 -52.52
CA GLU A 310 -10.75 2.74 -53.34
C GLU A 310 -9.35 3.15 -53.83
N LYS A 311 -8.34 3.17 -52.95
CA LYS A 311 -6.95 3.42 -53.34
C LYS A 311 -6.44 2.41 -54.34
N GLN A 312 -6.76 1.13 -54.17
CA GLN A 312 -6.36 0.08 -55.11
C GLN A 312 -7.00 0.28 -56.48
N ARG A 313 -8.27 0.68 -56.53
CA ARG A 313 -8.96 1.04 -57.79
C ARG A 313 -8.32 2.25 -58.46
N GLN A 314 -8.01 3.30 -57.69
CA GLN A 314 -7.32 4.48 -58.21
C GLN A 314 -5.95 4.12 -58.79
N LEU A 315 -5.16 3.30 -58.10
CA LEU A 315 -3.86 2.83 -58.59
C LEU A 315 -4.00 2.02 -59.89
N GLN A 316 -4.98 1.11 -59.96
CA GLN A 316 -5.26 0.36 -61.19
C GLN A 316 -5.71 1.24 -62.36
N GLN A 317 -6.42 2.34 -62.07
CA GLN A 317 -6.81 3.31 -63.10
C GLN A 317 -5.58 4.08 -63.59
N GLN A 318 -4.73 4.58 -62.69
CA GLN A 318 -3.49 5.26 -63.03
C GLN A 318 -2.56 4.39 -63.89
N LEU A 319 -2.42 3.10 -63.57
CA LEU A 319 -1.63 2.17 -64.38
C LEU A 319 -2.21 2.01 -65.80
N ARG A 320 -3.54 1.89 -65.93
CA ARG A 320 -4.21 1.80 -67.24
C ARG A 320 -4.09 3.07 -68.07
N ASP A 321 -4.11 4.24 -67.43
CA ASP A 321 -3.93 5.52 -68.11
C ASP A 321 -2.45 5.74 -68.51
N ALA A 322 -1.50 5.29 -67.67
CA ALA A 322 -0.08 5.29 -67.99
C ALA A 322 0.26 4.35 -69.17
N GLU A 323 -0.34 3.16 -69.23
CA GLU A 323 -0.18 2.24 -70.39
C GLU A 323 -0.71 2.85 -71.70
N LYS A 324 -1.74 3.70 -71.63
CA LYS A 324 -2.28 4.41 -72.81
C LYS A 324 -1.40 5.60 -73.23
N SER A 325 -0.67 6.20 -72.28
CA SER A 325 0.29 7.27 -72.53
C SER A 325 1.63 6.71 -73.03
N LYS A 326 1.66 6.26 -74.30
CA LYS A 326 2.92 5.90 -74.98
C LYS A 326 3.89 7.09 -74.99
N GLY A 327 4.95 7.04 -74.18
CA GLY A 327 6.21 7.71 -74.52
C GLY A 327 7.12 8.21 -73.40
N VAL A 328 6.71 8.27 -72.12
CA VAL A 328 7.61 8.61 -71.00
C VAL A 328 7.10 7.90 -69.76
N LEU A 329 7.89 7.01 -69.16
CA LEU A 329 7.48 6.28 -67.96
C LEU A 329 7.59 7.17 -66.72
N VAL A 330 8.68 7.92 -66.59
CA VAL A 330 8.92 8.88 -65.52
C VAL A 330 9.84 9.99 -66.03
N GLU A 331 9.52 11.23 -65.71
CA GLU A 331 10.40 12.39 -65.88
C GLU A 331 10.53 13.15 -64.56
N GLY A 332 11.66 13.82 -64.36
CA GLY A 332 11.90 14.56 -63.12
C GLY A 332 13.30 15.13 -63.04
N VAL A 333 13.65 15.64 -61.86
CA VAL A 333 14.98 16.18 -61.58
C VAL A 333 15.62 15.33 -60.50
N ALA A 334 16.85 14.87 -60.75
CA ALA A 334 17.64 14.11 -59.80
C ALA A 334 19.08 14.60 -59.78
N ASN A 335 19.79 14.32 -58.69
CA ASN A 335 21.23 14.52 -58.62
C ASN A 335 21.90 13.24 -59.10
N ILE A 336 22.72 13.34 -60.14
CA ILE A 336 23.35 12.19 -60.77
C ILE A 336 24.85 12.39 -60.78
N GLN A 337 25.56 11.38 -60.30
CA GLN A 337 27.01 11.25 -60.43
C GLN A 337 27.29 10.29 -61.60
N LEU A 338 28.04 10.78 -62.58
CA LEU A 338 28.43 10.01 -63.76
C LEU A 338 29.76 9.30 -63.50
N HIS A 339 30.03 8.19 -64.19
CA HIS A 339 31.35 7.56 -64.15
C HIS A 339 32.50 8.48 -64.63
N THR A 340 32.19 9.47 -65.47
CA THR A 340 33.17 10.44 -65.99
C THR A 340 33.47 11.60 -65.03
N SER A 341 32.68 11.79 -63.97
CA SER A 341 32.83 12.93 -63.06
C SER A 341 32.56 12.56 -61.61
N PRO A 342 33.48 12.85 -60.69
CA PRO A 342 33.27 12.57 -59.26
C PRO A 342 32.27 13.52 -58.60
N PHE A 343 31.69 14.48 -59.32
CA PHE A 343 30.78 15.48 -58.79
C PHE A 343 29.31 15.15 -59.08
N TRP A 344 28.46 15.41 -58.09
CA TRP A 344 27.01 15.34 -58.21
C TRP A 344 26.49 16.50 -59.05
N HIS A 345 25.78 16.20 -60.12
CA HIS A 345 25.13 17.21 -60.96
C HIS A 345 23.62 17.06 -60.90
N ARG A 346 22.92 18.17 -60.72
CA ARG A 346 21.46 18.22 -60.87
C ARG A 346 21.12 18.13 -62.35
N ARG A 347 20.41 17.08 -62.76
CA ARG A 347 20.02 16.82 -64.15
C ARG A 347 18.53 16.57 -64.25
N PHE A 348 17.91 17.09 -65.31
CA PHE A 348 16.58 16.66 -65.68
C PHE A 348 16.71 15.33 -66.41
N PHE A 349 15.94 14.32 -66.01
CA PHE A 349 16.00 13.00 -66.62
C PHE A 349 14.65 12.61 -67.20
N THR A 350 14.69 11.84 -68.28
CA THR A 350 13.52 11.18 -68.84
C THR A 350 13.83 9.70 -69.05
N ILE A 351 12.92 8.85 -68.57
CA ILE A 351 12.96 7.41 -68.82
C ILE A 351 11.96 7.13 -69.94
N ARG A 352 12.48 6.81 -71.12
CA ARG A 352 11.67 6.47 -72.29
C ARG A 352 12.12 5.13 -72.84
N ASP A 353 11.16 4.24 -73.03
CA ASP A 353 11.36 2.88 -73.54
C ASP A 353 12.42 2.13 -72.73
N LYS A 354 13.66 2.08 -73.25
CA LYS A 354 14.81 1.41 -72.65
C LYS A 354 16.04 2.33 -72.53
N HIS A 355 15.83 3.65 -72.58
CA HIS A 355 16.89 4.64 -72.45
C HIS A 355 16.59 5.62 -71.31
N LEU A 356 17.59 5.90 -70.50
CA LEU A 356 17.60 7.00 -69.54
C LEU A 356 18.36 8.17 -70.16
N SER A 357 17.64 9.22 -70.52
CA SER A 357 18.21 10.43 -71.11
C SER A 357 18.39 11.52 -70.06
N LEU A 358 19.59 12.07 -69.94
CA LEU A 358 19.95 13.11 -68.98
C LEU A 358 20.17 14.44 -69.69
N TYR A 359 19.47 15.47 -69.27
CA TYR A 359 19.51 16.81 -69.82
C TYR A 359 20.14 17.79 -68.83
N THR A 360 20.68 18.89 -69.35
CA THR A 360 21.12 20.03 -68.55
C THR A 360 19.98 20.65 -67.77
N ASP A 361 18.82 20.80 -68.41
CA ASP A 361 17.61 21.35 -67.82
C ASP A 361 16.38 20.88 -68.61
N HIS A 362 15.18 21.06 -68.06
CA HIS A 362 13.89 20.70 -68.65
C HIS A 362 13.59 21.38 -70.00
N LEU A 363 14.25 22.51 -70.30
CA LEU A 363 14.12 23.26 -71.56
C LEU A 363 15.08 22.78 -72.66
N SER A 364 15.98 21.85 -72.35
CA SER A 364 17.02 21.43 -73.27
C SER A 364 16.49 20.36 -74.22
N ASN A 365 16.55 20.63 -75.52
CA ASN A 365 16.06 19.68 -76.54
C ASN A 365 17.07 18.57 -76.88
N GLN A 366 18.30 18.62 -76.38
CA GLN A 366 19.33 17.61 -76.61
C GLN A 366 19.79 16.98 -75.29
N PRO A 367 19.79 15.64 -75.17
CA PRO A 367 20.32 14.97 -74.01
C PRO A 367 21.85 15.04 -73.98
N LEU A 368 22.41 15.31 -72.81
CA LEU A 368 23.85 15.34 -72.57
C LEU A 368 24.43 13.94 -72.49
N VAL A 369 23.69 13.01 -71.87
CA VAL A 369 24.04 11.59 -71.77
C VAL A 369 22.79 10.76 -72.00
N ILE A 370 22.92 9.72 -72.82
CA ILE A 370 21.90 8.70 -73.00
C ILE A 370 22.49 7.40 -72.45
N VAL A 371 21.84 6.84 -71.44
CA VAL A 371 22.22 5.57 -70.84
C VAL A 371 21.28 4.51 -71.38
N ASP A 372 21.83 3.49 -72.05
CA ASP A 372 21.07 2.32 -72.48
C ASP A 372 20.81 1.41 -71.27
N LEU A 373 19.54 1.23 -70.92
CA LEU A 373 19.13 0.43 -69.77
C LEU A 373 19.11 -1.07 -70.09
N THR A 374 19.18 -1.49 -71.36
CA THR A 374 19.29 -2.92 -71.70
C THR A 374 20.64 -3.52 -71.33
N ALA A 375 21.68 -2.70 -71.32
CA ALA A 375 23.04 -3.10 -70.92
C ALA A 375 23.24 -3.09 -69.39
N THR A 376 22.19 -2.83 -68.61
CA THR A 376 22.28 -2.77 -67.14
C THR A 376 22.47 -4.16 -66.54
N VAL A 377 23.56 -4.34 -65.81
CA VAL A 377 23.90 -5.57 -65.08
C VAL A 377 23.29 -5.57 -63.69
N ALA A 378 23.28 -4.41 -63.02
CA ALA A 378 22.74 -4.28 -61.67
C ALA A 378 22.04 -2.94 -61.45
N LEU A 379 20.87 -3.00 -60.83
CA LEU A 379 20.15 -1.87 -60.24
C LEU A 379 19.92 -2.19 -58.76
N ARG A 380 20.50 -1.40 -57.86
CA ARG A 380 20.36 -1.61 -56.41
C ARG A 380 20.31 -0.29 -55.65
N TRP A 381 19.70 -0.31 -54.47
CA TRP A 381 19.84 0.78 -53.52
C TRP A 381 21.30 0.93 -53.11
N ALA A 382 21.77 2.16 -53.01
CA ALA A 382 23.14 2.44 -52.59
C ALA A 382 23.26 2.18 -51.09
N ASP A 383 24.31 1.46 -50.70
CA ASP A 383 24.60 1.25 -49.29
C ASP A 383 25.19 2.55 -48.67
N PRO A 384 24.56 3.10 -47.61
CA PRO A 384 25.04 4.32 -46.95
C PRO A 384 26.48 4.29 -46.45
N GLU A 385 27.01 3.09 -46.15
CA GLU A 385 28.34 2.91 -45.57
C GLU A 385 29.41 2.54 -46.60
N VAL A 386 29.00 2.07 -47.79
CA VAL A 386 29.90 1.51 -48.80
C VAL A 386 29.89 2.32 -50.10
N ASP A 387 28.70 2.73 -50.57
CA ASP A 387 28.54 3.32 -51.91
C ASP A 387 28.43 4.86 -51.86
N THR A 388 27.68 5.41 -50.90
CA THR A 388 27.48 6.86 -50.75
C THR A 388 26.91 7.20 -49.37
N PHE A 389 27.37 8.27 -48.72
CA PHE A 389 26.80 8.75 -47.44
C PHE A 389 25.41 9.41 -47.60
N LEU A 390 24.81 9.36 -48.78
CA LEU A 390 23.50 9.95 -49.08
C LEU A 390 22.38 8.91 -48.95
N SER A 391 21.42 9.19 -48.06
CA SER A 391 20.16 8.43 -47.99
C SER A 391 19.34 8.60 -49.27
N ASN A 392 18.52 7.62 -49.64
CA ASN A 392 17.67 7.66 -50.86
C ASN A 392 18.46 7.71 -52.18
N ALA A 393 19.68 7.19 -52.19
CA ALA A 393 20.47 7.02 -53.40
C ALA A 393 20.40 5.57 -53.92
N PHE A 394 20.52 5.39 -55.23
CA PHE A 394 20.61 4.09 -55.87
C PHE A 394 21.65 4.10 -57.00
N VAL A 395 22.17 2.93 -57.32
CA VAL A 395 23.27 2.74 -58.28
C VAL A 395 22.80 1.91 -59.47
N ILE A 396 23.16 2.37 -60.66
CA ILE A 396 22.97 1.71 -61.95
C ILE A 396 24.35 1.31 -62.46
N ILE A 397 24.56 0.03 -62.71
CA ILE A 397 25.83 -0.52 -63.23
C ILE A 397 25.58 -1.17 -64.57
N ASN A 398 26.24 -0.67 -65.61
CA ASN A 398 26.18 -1.22 -66.96
C ASN A 398 27.33 -2.19 -67.22
N ASN A 399 27.18 -3.01 -68.27
CA ASN A 399 28.17 -4.00 -68.69
C ASN A 399 29.51 -3.38 -69.13
N ASP A 400 29.49 -2.11 -69.57
CA ASP A 400 30.67 -1.37 -70.04
C ASP A 400 31.46 -0.71 -68.88
N ASP A 401 31.32 -1.21 -67.65
CA ASP A 401 31.91 -0.67 -66.41
C ASP A 401 31.49 0.78 -66.08
N SER A 402 30.45 1.29 -66.75
CA SER A 402 29.87 2.59 -66.45
C SER A 402 28.91 2.49 -65.28
N SER A 403 29.28 3.11 -64.15
CA SER A 403 28.43 3.26 -62.97
C SER A 403 27.79 4.64 -62.91
N TYR A 404 26.49 4.70 -62.62
CA TYR A 404 25.76 5.94 -62.39
C TYR A 404 25.12 5.88 -61.00
N GLN A 405 25.39 6.88 -60.16
CA GLN A 405 24.71 7.01 -58.88
C GLN A 405 23.65 8.10 -58.99
N VAL A 406 22.46 7.83 -58.48
CA VAL A 406 21.32 8.74 -58.53
C VAL A 406 20.83 9.00 -57.11
N TYR A 407 20.70 10.27 -56.74
CA TYR A 407 20.21 10.73 -55.45
C TYR A 407 19.00 11.64 -55.63
N VAL A 408 17.97 11.40 -54.81
CA VAL A 408 16.74 12.19 -54.79
C VAL A 408 16.36 12.51 -53.34
N GLU A 409 16.00 13.76 -53.08
CA GLU A 409 15.75 14.26 -51.73
C GLU A 409 14.54 13.60 -51.06
N ARG A 410 13.44 13.40 -51.80
CA ARG A 410 12.24 12.73 -51.29
C ARG A 410 12.30 11.22 -51.52
N GLN A 411 12.13 10.45 -50.45
CA GLN A 411 12.11 8.98 -50.49
C GLN A 411 11.01 8.40 -51.41
N GLN A 412 9.85 9.06 -51.48
CA GLN A 412 8.74 8.67 -52.36
C GLN A 412 9.13 8.81 -53.84
N ASP A 413 9.79 9.91 -54.20
CA ASP A 413 10.26 10.17 -55.56
C ASP A 413 11.37 9.16 -55.94
N ALA A 414 12.33 8.91 -55.03
CA ALA A 414 13.38 7.91 -55.21
C ALA A 414 12.80 6.50 -55.46
N SER A 415 11.80 6.09 -54.67
CA SER A 415 11.16 4.78 -54.79
C SER A 415 10.38 4.63 -56.11
N THR A 416 9.74 5.72 -56.55
CA THR A 416 9.01 5.76 -57.82
C THR A 416 9.96 5.60 -59.00
N ILE A 417 11.08 6.34 -59.01
CA ILE A 417 12.10 6.27 -60.05
C ILE A 417 12.77 4.89 -60.08
N PHE A 418 13.12 4.35 -58.90
CA PHE A 418 13.70 3.02 -58.78
C PHE A 418 12.77 1.92 -59.33
N THR A 419 11.48 1.98 -58.99
CA THR A 419 10.47 1.03 -59.48
C THR A 419 10.27 1.15 -60.99
N ALA A 420 10.30 2.37 -61.53
CA ALA A 420 10.21 2.58 -62.97
C ALA A 420 11.41 2.00 -63.73
N LEU A 421 12.64 2.22 -63.24
CA LEU A 421 13.85 1.62 -63.80
C LEU A 421 13.81 0.09 -63.71
N GLN A 422 13.37 -0.46 -62.58
CA GLN A 422 13.22 -1.91 -62.41
C GLN A 422 12.20 -2.51 -63.38
N SER A 423 11.09 -1.81 -63.64
CA SER A 423 10.09 -2.21 -64.64
C SER A 423 10.68 -2.25 -66.05
N VAL A 424 11.47 -1.23 -66.42
CA VAL A 424 12.11 -1.12 -67.75
C VAL A 424 13.21 -2.17 -67.95
N ILE A 425 14.04 -2.40 -66.94
CA ILE A 425 15.14 -3.38 -66.99
C ILE A 425 14.61 -4.83 -66.90
N GLY A 426 13.56 -5.05 -66.10
CA GLY A 426 12.93 -6.36 -65.89
C GLY A 426 12.02 -6.83 -67.02
N ALA A 427 11.52 -5.91 -67.87
CA ALA A 427 10.74 -6.23 -69.06
C ALA A 427 11.64 -6.79 -70.19
N LYS A 428 12.00 -8.07 -70.07
CA LYS A 428 12.65 -8.86 -71.13
C LYS A 428 11.66 -9.35 -72.17
#